data_AF-A0A358I026-F1
#
_entry.id   AF-A0A358I026-F1
#
_cell.length_a   1.000
_cell.length_b   1.000
_cell.length_c   1.000
_cell.angle_alpha   90.00
_cell.angle_beta   90.00
_cell.angle_gamma   90.00
#
_symmetry.space_group_name_H-M   'P 1'
#
loop_
_entity.id
_entity.type
_entity.pdbx_description
1 polymer ?
#
loop_
_entity_poly.entity_id
_entity_poly.type
_entity_poly.pdbx_seq_one_letter_code
_entity_poly.pdbx_strand_id
1 'polypeptide(L)'
;MTVGNWGAKALLIGVCMVGLIGCQTTTGDTSIPPVQGTAPALSSAPSSAHSSAPQQTVANLSETALISFELNNSGIGGYYGWQLQVTHAANNAGFIPFISNNLSSGQIQRFEVWPDRYAINVYRLGDLQYSGWVDVHPAQITVIYADFGLLFDDVKINNIADPALYQQAKNIPALLTPISSTYSPQTIQDTGGYRFEYRGPQQYGKHVGTGAVTISKAGKEFATIGNATLEDTGISGRIQFADSRTTDGTIVRLNGIYQLAPETRTIWPGGQEFTGRYQVFTPADGLLRMVDGTSWKGALRNERPVGAGRVMFAADGWIDLPSGEMFPNQTGTFSCGGKIVPVGECYYHAGTRLASAAELDLLIERDLQIAAKDVKQPLQQATDAPQTTETGCRQASGTFHDTTGNSTLTLDKPGQGRGNFISYTFGGAAKYRFEIDFTYTTTPDSISVTYDGIGTYSNAATGEVLQRMTIPSGTVPCQFDRDVLVFDGVEYRK
;
A
#
# COMPACT_ATOMS: atom_id res chain seq x y z
N MET A 1 0.16 -20.41 14.82
CA MET A 1 1.27 -19.77 15.56
C MET A 1 2.07 -18.98 14.55
N THR A 2 2.00 -17.65 14.61
CA THR A 2 2.66 -16.75 13.65
C THR A 2 2.96 -15.46 14.39
N VAL A 3 4.24 -15.14 14.53
CA VAL A 3 4.72 -14.02 15.35
C VAL A 3 4.64 -12.73 14.52
N GLY A 4 3.86 -11.76 14.99
CA GLY A 4 3.72 -10.46 14.34
C GLY A 4 4.93 -9.56 14.59
N ASN A 5 5.49 -8.98 13.53
CA ASN A 5 6.60 -8.05 13.62
C ASN A 5 6.07 -6.62 13.83
N TRP A 6 6.03 -6.16 15.08
CA TRP A 6 5.59 -4.81 15.46
C TRP A 6 6.77 -4.00 16.01
N GLY A 7 7.40 -3.20 15.16
CA GLY A 7 8.45 -2.26 15.56
C GLY A 7 7.87 -0.94 16.06
N ALA A 8 8.20 -0.57 17.29
CA ALA A 8 7.68 0.63 17.95
C ALA A 8 8.03 1.93 17.19
N LYS A 9 7.01 2.76 16.92
CA LYS A 9 7.20 4.16 16.49
C LYS A 9 7.37 5.06 17.71
N ALA A 10 8.54 5.01 18.33
CA ALA A 10 8.90 5.94 19.39
C ALA A 10 10.41 6.17 19.43
N LEU A 11 10.89 7.06 18.58
CA LEU A 11 12.23 7.63 18.66
C LEU A 11 12.18 9.06 18.13
N LEU A 12 12.40 10.02 19.03
CA LEU A 12 12.50 11.42 18.70
C LEU A 12 13.84 11.71 18.01
N ILE A 13 13.83 12.64 17.05
CA ILE A 13 14.94 13.06 16.16
C ILE A 13 15.52 11.93 15.29
N GLY A 14 15.53 12.17 13.99
CA GLY A 14 16.22 11.30 13.04
C GLY A 14 17.74 11.39 13.16
N VAL A 15 18.41 10.24 13.23
CA VAL A 15 19.85 10.11 12.99
C VAL A 15 20.04 9.57 11.58
N CYS A 16 20.88 10.24 10.79
CA CYS A 16 21.13 9.89 9.39
C CYS A 16 21.88 8.56 9.25
N MET A 17 21.56 7.79 8.21
CA MET A 17 22.39 6.64 7.80
C MET A 17 23.71 7.13 7.20
N VAL A 18 24.83 6.62 7.71
CA VAL A 18 26.12 6.65 7.00
C VAL A 18 26.25 5.35 6.23
N GLY A 19 26.15 5.42 4.91
CA GLY A 19 26.31 4.26 4.03
C GLY A 19 27.77 3.90 3.79
N LEU A 20 28.10 2.61 3.87
CA LEU A 20 29.34 2.05 3.36
C LEU A 20 29.09 1.50 1.95
N ILE A 21 29.66 2.16 0.94
CA ILE A 21 29.71 1.68 -0.44
C ILE A 21 31.02 0.91 -0.64
N GLY A 22 30.93 -0.34 -1.11
CA GLY A 22 32.07 -1.22 -1.34
C GLY A 22 32.14 -1.76 -2.77
N CYS A 23 32.87 -1.04 -3.63
CA CYS A 23 33.50 -1.43 -4.91
C CYS A 23 32.71 -2.26 -5.96
N GLN A 24 32.66 -1.68 -7.17
CA GLN A 24 32.48 -2.39 -8.44
C GLN A 24 33.76 -3.16 -8.82
N THR A 25 33.63 -4.22 -9.62
CA THR A 25 34.71 -4.74 -10.47
C THR A 25 34.18 -5.08 -11.86
N THR A 26 34.77 -4.46 -12.89
CA THR A 26 34.39 -4.61 -14.30
C THR A 26 35.60 -5.05 -15.13
N THR A 27 35.53 -6.23 -15.76
CA THR A 27 36.41 -6.72 -16.84
C THR A 27 35.76 -7.99 -17.42
N GLY A 28 35.73 -8.26 -18.73
CA GLY A 28 36.23 -7.51 -19.89
C GLY A 28 35.76 -8.18 -21.21
N ASP A 29 36.09 -7.57 -22.35
CA ASP A 29 35.60 -7.91 -23.70
C ASP A 29 36.05 -9.26 -24.30
N THR A 30 35.29 -9.78 -25.28
CA THR A 30 35.86 -10.14 -26.61
C THR A 30 34.81 -10.30 -27.73
N SER A 31 35.20 -9.98 -28.97
CA SER A 31 34.52 -10.31 -30.25
C SER A 31 35.44 -11.20 -31.11
N ILE A 32 35.15 -11.72 -32.32
CA ILE A 32 34.26 -11.43 -33.48
C ILE A 32 33.92 -12.82 -34.15
N PRO A 33 33.53 -13.05 -35.44
CA PRO A 33 33.06 -12.22 -36.58
C PRO A 33 31.70 -12.67 -37.20
N PRO A 34 31.16 -12.00 -38.25
CA PRO A 34 29.93 -12.40 -38.97
C PRO A 34 30.18 -13.26 -40.23
N VAL A 35 29.12 -13.87 -40.79
CA VAL A 35 29.13 -14.55 -42.12
C VAL A 35 27.91 -14.11 -42.95
N GLN A 36 28.15 -13.71 -44.21
CA GLN A 36 27.11 -13.41 -45.22
C GLN A 36 26.86 -14.62 -46.14
N GLY A 37 25.68 -14.69 -46.78
CA GLY A 37 25.37 -15.76 -47.73
C GLY A 37 24.08 -15.59 -48.55
N THR A 38 24.08 -14.62 -49.48
CA THR A 38 23.45 -14.65 -50.83
C THR A 38 22.16 -15.45 -51.11
N ALA A 39 21.15 -14.76 -51.65
CA ALA A 39 20.02 -15.34 -52.39
C ALA A 39 20.30 -15.42 -53.91
N PRO A 40 19.54 -16.24 -54.66
CA PRO A 40 19.19 -15.97 -56.06
C PRO A 40 17.68 -15.73 -56.23
N ALA A 41 17.32 -14.94 -57.25
CA ALA A 41 15.93 -14.59 -57.60
C ALA A 41 15.42 -15.41 -58.78
N LEU A 42 14.10 -15.37 -59.06
CA LEU A 42 13.57 -15.11 -60.41
C LEU A 42 12.06 -14.81 -60.47
N SER A 43 11.75 -13.93 -61.41
CA SER A 43 10.45 -13.35 -61.81
C SER A 43 9.34 -14.34 -62.16
N SER A 44 8.08 -14.05 -61.78
CA SER A 44 7.07 -13.52 -62.73
C SER A 44 5.67 -13.36 -62.11
N ALA A 45 4.92 -12.35 -62.56
CA ALA A 45 3.49 -12.20 -62.36
C ALA A 45 2.77 -12.38 -63.72
N PRO A 46 1.49 -12.76 -63.75
CA PRO A 46 0.47 -11.71 -63.71
C PRO A 46 -0.79 -12.02 -62.87
N SER A 47 -1.57 -10.97 -62.66
CA SER A 47 -2.71 -10.89 -61.74
C SER A 47 -3.90 -11.80 -62.05
N SER A 48 -4.52 -12.33 -61.00
CA SER A 48 -5.95 -12.64 -60.95
C SER A 48 -6.52 -12.31 -59.58
N ALA A 49 -7.82 -12.01 -59.53
CA ALA A 49 -8.52 -11.30 -58.45
C ALA A 49 -8.17 -11.75 -57.03
N HIS A 50 -7.77 -10.78 -56.18
CA HIS A 50 -7.94 -10.92 -54.73
C HIS A 50 -9.44 -10.85 -54.42
N SER A 51 -10.08 -12.02 -54.37
CA SER A 51 -11.29 -12.18 -53.58
C SER A 51 -10.94 -11.83 -52.14
N SER A 52 -11.50 -10.74 -51.64
CA SER A 52 -11.41 -10.35 -50.24
C SER A 52 -12.08 -11.42 -49.37
N ALA A 53 -11.27 -12.36 -48.88
CA ALA A 53 -11.64 -13.15 -47.72
C ALA A 53 -12.01 -12.15 -46.61
N PRO A 54 -13.21 -12.26 -46.00
CA PRO A 54 -13.63 -11.29 -45.02
C PRO A 54 -12.64 -11.32 -43.84
N GLN A 55 -11.97 -10.20 -43.61
CA GLN A 55 -11.32 -9.95 -42.33
C GLN A 55 -12.43 -9.97 -41.27
N GLN A 56 -12.58 -11.11 -40.60
CA GLN A 56 -13.35 -11.18 -39.37
C GLN A 56 -12.69 -10.21 -38.39
N THR A 57 -13.41 -9.14 -38.07
CA THR A 57 -13.04 -8.18 -37.04
C THR A 57 -12.79 -8.94 -35.75
N VAL A 58 -11.58 -8.81 -35.20
CA VAL A 58 -11.11 -9.52 -33.99
C VAL A 58 -11.72 -8.87 -32.74
N ALA A 59 -13.04 -8.90 -32.64
CA ALA A 59 -13.83 -8.36 -31.54
C ALA A 59 -14.64 -9.48 -30.89
N ASN A 60 -14.51 -9.63 -29.58
CA ASN A 60 -15.26 -10.56 -28.71
C ASN A 60 -14.98 -12.07 -28.87
N LEU A 61 -13.70 -12.47 -28.93
CA LEU A 61 -13.33 -13.78 -28.35
C LEU A 61 -13.24 -13.63 -26.83
N SER A 62 -13.89 -14.52 -26.09
CA SER A 62 -13.82 -14.56 -24.62
C SER A 62 -12.38 -14.76 -24.16
N GLU A 63 -11.93 -13.97 -23.19
CA GLU A 63 -10.56 -14.04 -22.65
C GLU A 63 -10.31 -15.30 -21.79
N THR A 64 -11.38 -16.03 -21.46
CA THR A 64 -11.41 -17.29 -20.72
C THR A 64 -11.70 -18.49 -21.64
N ALA A 65 -11.46 -19.69 -21.10
CA ALA A 65 -11.75 -20.97 -21.71
C ALA A 65 -12.53 -21.87 -20.73
N LEU A 66 -13.11 -22.97 -21.22
CA LEU A 66 -13.79 -23.96 -20.39
C LEU A 66 -13.10 -25.32 -20.47
N ILE A 67 -12.86 -25.93 -19.31
CA ILE A 67 -12.63 -27.39 -19.22
C ILE A 67 -13.98 -28.03 -18.86
N SER A 68 -14.45 -28.99 -19.66
CA SER A 68 -15.69 -29.74 -19.42
C SER A 68 -15.33 -31.21 -19.17
N PHE A 69 -15.69 -31.74 -17.99
CA PHE A 69 -15.58 -33.17 -17.69
C PHE A 69 -16.96 -33.81 -17.87
N GLU A 70 -17.06 -34.78 -18.78
CA GLU A 70 -18.34 -35.33 -19.24
C GLU A 70 -18.30 -36.86 -19.26
N LEU A 71 -19.36 -37.52 -18.78
CA LEU A 71 -19.51 -38.98 -18.84
C LEU A 71 -20.69 -39.35 -19.74
N ASN A 72 -20.42 -40.05 -20.84
CA ASN A 72 -21.45 -40.44 -21.78
C ASN A 72 -22.36 -41.56 -21.24
N ASN A 73 -23.62 -41.58 -21.66
CA ASN A 73 -24.59 -42.59 -21.28
C ASN A 73 -24.64 -43.74 -22.30
N SER A 74 -23.53 -44.49 -22.43
CA SER A 74 -23.34 -45.55 -23.43
C SER A 74 -24.05 -46.89 -23.12
N GLY A 75 -24.85 -46.96 -22.05
CA GLY A 75 -25.71 -48.10 -21.72
C GLY A 75 -25.02 -49.35 -21.12
N ILE A 76 -23.70 -49.53 -21.27
CA ILE A 76 -22.92 -50.65 -20.71
C ILE A 76 -21.63 -50.13 -20.05
N GLY A 77 -21.44 -50.35 -18.74
CA GLY A 77 -20.21 -49.95 -18.03
C GLY A 77 -20.38 -49.67 -16.54
N GLY A 78 -19.27 -49.38 -15.86
CA GLY A 78 -19.25 -48.95 -14.45
C GLY A 78 -19.12 -47.44 -14.33
N TYR A 79 -20.24 -46.75 -14.26
CA TYR A 79 -20.35 -45.29 -14.42
C TYR A 79 -20.00 -44.44 -13.21
N TYR A 80 -19.86 -45.03 -12.03
CA TYR A 80 -19.74 -44.30 -10.78
C TYR A 80 -18.28 -44.09 -10.36
N GLY A 81 -18.01 -42.96 -9.70
CA GLY A 81 -16.72 -42.69 -9.04
C GLY A 81 -15.65 -42.13 -9.97
N TRP A 82 -16.04 -41.54 -11.11
CA TRP A 82 -15.13 -40.85 -12.02
C TRP A 82 -14.85 -39.43 -11.53
N GLN A 83 -13.58 -39.03 -11.56
CA GLN A 83 -13.14 -37.75 -11.03
C GLN A 83 -12.03 -37.13 -11.87
N LEU A 84 -12.17 -35.85 -12.20
CA LEU A 84 -11.14 -35.02 -12.81
C LEU A 84 -10.36 -34.30 -11.70
N GLN A 85 -9.03 -34.30 -11.78
CA GLN A 85 -8.17 -33.43 -10.99
C GLN A 85 -7.30 -32.57 -11.92
N VAL A 86 -7.29 -31.25 -11.71
CA VAL A 86 -6.39 -30.34 -12.42
C VAL A 86 -5.40 -29.79 -11.40
N THR A 87 -4.13 -30.18 -11.55
CA THR A 87 -3.11 -30.01 -10.50
C THR A 87 -2.25 -28.77 -10.70
N HIS A 88 -2.00 -28.37 -11.94
CA HIS A 88 -1.14 -27.23 -12.28
C HIS A 88 -1.60 -26.56 -13.56
N ALA A 89 -1.39 -25.24 -13.65
CA ALA A 89 -1.28 -24.48 -14.89
C ALA A 89 0.21 -24.31 -15.22
N ALA A 90 0.60 -24.33 -16.50
CA ALA A 90 2.00 -24.29 -16.89
C ALA A 90 2.63 -22.89 -16.77
N ASN A 91 1.85 -21.82 -17.00
CA ASN A 91 2.36 -20.45 -17.11
C ASN A 91 1.54 -19.42 -16.33
N ASN A 92 0.21 -19.59 -16.23
CA ASN A 92 -0.69 -18.62 -15.61
C ASN A 92 -0.52 -18.58 -14.09
N ALA A 93 -0.21 -17.40 -13.56
CA ALA A 93 0.04 -17.19 -12.15
C ALA A 93 -1.25 -17.23 -11.32
N GLY A 94 -1.13 -17.63 -10.05
CA GLY A 94 -2.24 -17.65 -9.08
C GLY A 94 -3.20 -18.85 -9.21
N PHE A 95 -2.90 -19.83 -10.08
CA PHE A 95 -3.72 -21.03 -10.26
C PHE A 95 -3.97 -21.79 -8.94
N ILE A 96 -5.21 -22.18 -8.71
CA ILE A 96 -5.64 -22.98 -7.56
C ILE A 96 -5.93 -24.40 -8.05
N PRO A 97 -5.18 -25.42 -7.61
CA PRO A 97 -5.47 -26.82 -7.95
C PRO A 97 -6.88 -27.20 -7.50
N PHE A 98 -7.61 -27.88 -8.38
CA PHE A 98 -9.02 -28.23 -8.13
C PHE A 98 -9.33 -29.67 -8.55
N ILE A 99 -10.47 -30.16 -8.05
CA ILE A 99 -10.95 -31.51 -8.28
C ILE A 99 -12.46 -31.46 -8.52
N SER A 100 -12.97 -32.32 -9.41
CA SER A 100 -14.41 -32.45 -9.64
C SER A 100 -15.09 -33.20 -8.50
N ASN A 101 -16.41 -33.10 -8.46
CA ASN A 101 -17.22 -34.10 -7.77
C ASN A 101 -17.02 -35.48 -8.44
N ASN A 102 -17.34 -36.55 -7.72
CA ASN A 102 -17.48 -37.86 -8.34
C ASN A 102 -18.69 -37.85 -9.28
N LEU A 103 -18.45 -37.92 -10.58
CA LEU A 103 -19.49 -37.92 -11.59
C LEU A 103 -20.03 -39.34 -11.84
N SER A 104 -21.27 -39.38 -12.36
CA SER A 104 -22.01 -40.56 -12.81
C SER A 104 -22.53 -40.36 -14.25
N SER A 105 -23.02 -41.43 -14.90
CA SER A 105 -23.52 -41.39 -16.28
C SER A 105 -24.41 -40.17 -16.59
N GLY A 106 -24.12 -39.46 -17.68
CA GLY A 106 -24.85 -38.28 -18.12
C GLY A 106 -24.60 -37.01 -17.30
N GLN A 107 -23.72 -37.05 -16.30
CA GLN A 107 -23.32 -35.85 -15.56
C GLN A 107 -22.15 -35.13 -16.23
N ILE A 108 -22.13 -33.81 -16.03
CA ILE A 108 -21.15 -32.87 -16.58
C ILE A 108 -20.72 -31.94 -15.45
N GLN A 109 -19.42 -31.64 -15.36
CA GLN A 109 -18.92 -30.52 -14.54
C GLN A 109 -17.94 -29.69 -15.36
N ARG A 110 -18.09 -28.36 -15.30
CA ARG A 110 -17.29 -27.39 -16.04
C ARG A 110 -16.47 -26.51 -15.10
N PHE A 111 -15.34 -26.07 -15.61
CA PHE A 111 -14.41 -25.19 -14.92
C PHE A 111 -14.03 -24.06 -15.86
N GLU A 112 -14.30 -22.82 -15.46
CA GLU A 112 -13.80 -21.64 -16.15
C GLU A 112 -12.35 -21.40 -15.75
N VAL A 113 -11.49 -21.29 -16.77
CA VAL A 113 -10.05 -21.13 -16.61
C VAL A 113 -9.52 -20.11 -17.62
N TRP A 114 -8.30 -19.63 -17.41
CA TRP A 114 -7.58 -18.86 -18.41
C TRP A 114 -6.89 -19.78 -19.43
N PRO A 115 -6.71 -19.37 -20.70
CA PRO A 115 -5.96 -20.17 -21.67
C PRO A 115 -4.53 -20.46 -21.21
N ASP A 116 -4.18 -21.73 -21.17
CA ASP A 116 -2.88 -22.26 -20.77
C ASP A 116 -2.78 -23.75 -21.12
N ARG A 117 -1.66 -24.38 -20.74
CA ARG A 117 -1.53 -25.82 -20.66
C ARG A 117 -1.71 -26.29 -19.22
N TYR A 118 -2.53 -27.32 -19.00
CA TYR A 118 -2.93 -27.80 -17.68
C TYR A 118 -2.50 -29.25 -17.42
N ALA A 119 -2.01 -29.53 -16.21
CA ALA A 119 -1.66 -30.89 -15.77
C ALA A 119 -2.90 -31.58 -15.19
N ILE A 120 -3.40 -32.57 -15.92
CA ILE A 120 -4.69 -33.22 -15.70
C ILE A 120 -4.50 -34.69 -15.34
N ASN A 121 -5.18 -35.12 -14.29
CA ASN A 121 -5.37 -36.52 -13.94
C ASN A 121 -6.86 -36.87 -13.99
N VAL A 122 -7.19 -38.07 -14.48
CA VAL A 122 -8.54 -38.63 -14.38
C VAL A 122 -8.47 -39.93 -13.60
N TYR A 123 -9.32 -40.04 -12.58
CA TYR A 123 -9.41 -41.19 -11.69
C TYR A 123 -10.77 -41.87 -11.82
N ARG A 124 -10.80 -43.17 -11.53
CA ARG A 124 -12.02 -43.96 -11.35
C ARG A 124 -11.90 -44.74 -10.05
N LEU A 125 -12.77 -44.47 -9.08
CA LEU A 125 -12.78 -45.11 -7.75
C LEU A 125 -11.43 -45.02 -6.99
N GLY A 126 -10.58 -44.04 -7.34
CA GLY A 126 -9.23 -43.86 -6.82
C GLY A 126 -8.10 -44.33 -7.75
N ASP A 127 -8.40 -45.18 -8.74
CA ASP A 127 -7.41 -45.68 -9.70
C ASP A 127 -7.18 -44.67 -10.84
N LEU A 128 -5.92 -44.31 -11.08
CA LEU A 128 -5.52 -43.37 -12.13
C LEU A 128 -5.71 -43.98 -13.53
N GLN A 129 -6.57 -43.37 -14.34
CA GLN A 129 -6.86 -43.81 -15.71
C GLN A 129 -6.11 -42.99 -16.76
N TYR A 130 -5.91 -41.70 -16.50
CA TYR A 130 -5.18 -40.78 -17.37
C TYR A 130 -4.34 -39.81 -16.55
N SER A 131 -3.15 -39.48 -17.02
CA SER A 131 -2.34 -38.36 -16.55
C SER A 131 -1.61 -37.72 -17.72
N GLY A 132 -1.71 -36.40 -17.87
CA GLY A 132 -1.09 -35.69 -18.99
C GLY A 132 -1.26 -34.18 -18.96
N TRP A 133 -0.52 -33.50 -19.83
CA TRP A 133 -0.64 -32.06 -20.05
C TRP A 133 -1.56 -31.78 -21.24
N VAL A 134 -2.58 -30.94 -21.02
CA VAL A 134 -3.63 -30.63 -21.98
C VAL A 134 -3.62 -29.15 -22.32
N ASP A 135 -3.59 -28.82 -23.60
CA ASP A 135 -3.63 -27.45 -24.10
C ASP A 135 -5.08 -26.94 -24.19
N VAL A 136 -5.34 -25.80 -23.54
CA VAL A 136 -6.67 -25.17 -23.40
C VAL A 136 -6.63 -23.77 -24.02
N HIS A 137 -7.51 -23.52 -24.99
CA HIS A 137 -7.44 -22.36 -25.89
C HIS A 137 -8.55 -21.31 -25.64
N PRO A 138 -8.31 -20.02 -25.96
CA PRO A 138 -9.29 -18.94 -25.73
C PRO A 138 -10.63 -19.19 -26.43
N ALA A 139 -11.73 -18.94 -25.72
CA ALA A 139 -13.10 -19.11 -26.19
C ALA A 139 -13.44 -20.52 -26.72
N GLN A 140 -12.73 -21.56 -26.29
CA GLN A 140 -13.01 -22.96 -26.62
C GLN A 140 -13.48 -23.75 -25.40
N ILE A 141 -14.10 -24.90 -25.67
CA ILE A 141 -14.39 -25.93 -24.65
C ILE A 141 -13.42 -27.10 -24.87
N THR A 142 -12.54 -27.35 -23.91
CA THR A 142 -11.75 -28.58 -23.82
C THR A 142 -12.58 -29.63 -23.11
N VAL A 143 -13.19 -30.54 -23.89
CA VAL A 143 -14.00 -31.65 -23.39
C VAL A 143 -13.10 -32.83 -23.10
N ILE A 144 -13.05 -33.21 -21.83
CA ILE A 144 -12.39 -34.41 -21.31
C ILE A 144 -13.51 -35.41 -21.05
N TYR A 145 -13.52 -36.48 -21.82
CA TYR A 145 -14.58 -37.47 -21.74
C TYR A 145 -14.00 -38.86 -21.53
N ALA A 146 -14.57 -39.57 -20.56
CA ALA A 146 -14.31 -40.98 -20.40
C ALA A 146 -15.30 -41.77 -21.26
N ASP A 147 -14.76 -42.60 -22.15
CA ASP A 147 -15.50 -43.46 -23.07
C ASP A 147 -15.48 -44.90 -22.52
N PHE A 148 -16.65 -45.51 -22.35
CA PHE A 148 -16.80 -46.80 -21.67
C PHE A 148 -17.14 -47.89 -22.68
N GLY A 149 -16.18 -48.79 -22.90
CA GLY A 149 -16.36 -49.96 -23.74
C GLY A 149 -16.60 -51.24 -22.94
N LEU A 150 -17.09 -52.28 -23.62
CA LEU A 150 -17.22 -53.64 -23.08
C LEU A 150 -15.88 -54.30 -22.69
N LEU A 151 -14.75 -53.75 -23.14
CA LEU A 151 -13.41 -54.35 -23.03
C LEU A 151 -12.34 -53.42 -22.45
N PHE A 152 -12.55 -52.10 -22.52
CA PHE A 152 -11.62 -51.08 -22.04
C PHE A 152 -12.38 -49.76 -21.80
N ASP A 153 -11.96 -49.03 -20.79
CA ASP A 153 -12.28 -47.61 -20.62
C ASP A 153 -11.16 -46.79 -21.27
N ASP A 154 -11.49 -45.67 -21.90
CA ASP A 154 -10.53 -44.74 -22.52
C ASP A 154 -10.83 -43.30 -22.09
N VAL A 155 -9.81 -42.45 -21.99
CA VAL A 155 -9.97 -41.03 -21.68
C VAL A 155 -9.54 -40.23 -22.89
N LYS A 156 -10.52 -39.61 -23.55
CA LYS A 156 -10.34 -38.86 -24.77
C LYS A 156 -10.53 -37.38 -24.49
N ILE A 157 -9.83 -36.55 -25.27
CA ILE A 157 -9.76 -35.11 -25.07
C ILE A 157 -9.98 -34.43 -26.42
N ASN A 158 -11.06 -33.64 -26.52
CA ASN A 158 -11.44 -32.91 -27.73
C ASN A 158 -11.54 -31.41 -27.42
N ASN A 159 -11.10 -30.57 -28.37
CA ASN A 159 -11.31 -29.12 -28.30
C ASN A 159 -12.46 -28.72 -29.24
N ILE A 160 -13.49 -28.09 -28.68
CA ILE A 160 -14.65 -27.57 -29.42
C ILE A 160 -14.47 -26.05 -29.59
N ALA A 161 -14.24 -25.64 -30.83
CA ALA A 161 -14.05 -24.25 -31.25
C ALA A 161 -15.33 -23.64 -31.84
N ASP A 162 -16.45 -23.75 -31.13
CA ASP A 162 -17.75 -23.17 -31.51
C ASP A 162 -18.14 -22.07 -30.49
N PRO A 163 -18.16 -20.78 -30.89
CA PRO A 163 -18.52 -19.68 -30.01
C PRO A 163 -19.95 -19.76 -29.45
N ALA A 164 -20.91 -20.33 -30.19
CA ALA A 164 -22.29 -20.46 -29.73
C ALA A 164 -22.40 -21.55 -28.65
N LEU A 165 -21.76 -22.70 -28.85
CA LEU A 165 -21.68 -23.75 -27.83
C LEU A 165 -20.89 -23.28 -26.60
N TYR A 166 -19.78 -22.55 -26.78
CA TYR A 166 -19.02 -21.96 -25.68
C TYR A 166 -19.89 -21.03 -24.81
N GLN A 167 -20.63 -20.09 -25.43
CA GLN A 167 -21.50 -19.18 -24.68
C GLN A 167 -22.67 -19.92 -24.01
N GLN A 168 -23.27 -20.91 -24.68
CA GLN A 168 -24.30 -21.76 -24.05
C GLN A 168 -23.74 -22.52 -22.84
N ALA A 169 -22.55 -23.12 -22.96
CA ALA A 169 -21.93 -23.91 -21.90
C ALA A 169 -21.53 -23.06 -20.68
N LYS A 170 -21.09 -21.81 -20.91
CA LYS A 170 -20.76 -20.81 -19.88
C LYS A 170 -22.00 -20.29 -19.15
N ASN A 171 -23.15 -20.22 -19.83
CA ASN A 171 -24.39 -19.70 -19.28
C ASN A 171 -25.23 -20.74 -18.48
N ILE A 172 -24.63 -21.81 -17.97
CA ILE A 172 -25.29 -22.80 -17.09
C ILE A 172 -24.57 -22.85 -15.72
N PRO A 173 -24.89 -21.93 -14.77
CA PRO A 173 -24.17 -21.79 -13.51
C PRO A 173 -24.15 -23.06 -12.65
N ALA A 174 -25.21 -23.87 -12.70
CA ALA A 174 -25.31 -25.11 -11.92
C ALA A 174 -24.25 -26.16 -12.28
N LEU A 175 -23.61 -26.04 -13.44
CA LEU A 175 -22.54 -26.93 -13.89
C LEU A 175 -21.16 -26.25 -13.88
N LEU A 176 -21.08 -24.94 -13.62
CA LEU A 176 -19.88 -24.14 -13.84
C LEU A 176 -19.20 -23.73 -12.54
N THR A 177 -17.96 -24.17 -12.37
CA THR A 177 -17.02 -23.63 -11.39
C THR A 177 -16.44 -22.31 -11.96
N PRO A 178 -16.68 -21.15 -11.35
CA PRO A 178 -16.27 -19.85 -11.91
C PRO A 178 -14.76 -19.62 -11.76
N ILE A 179 -14.22 -18.71 -12.56
CA ILE A 179 -12.78 -18.44 -12.58
C ILE A 179 -12.21 -17.90 -11.25
N SER A 180 -13.06 -17.33 -10.40
CA SER A 180 -12.70 -16.91 -9.04
C SER A 180 -12.38 -18.07 -8.09
N SER A 181 -12.81 -19.30 -8.42
CA SER A 181 -12.51 -20.53 -7.68
C SER A 181 -11.29 -21.27 -8.24
N THR A 182 -10.91 -21.03 -9.50
CA THR A 182 -9.73 -21.64 -10.15
C THR A 182 -8.49 -20.73 -10.09
N TYR A 183 -8.65 -19.44 -9.77
CA TYR A 183 -7.55 -18.47 -9.64
C TYR A 183 -7.66 -17.54 -8.44
N SER A 184 -6.53 -17.44 -7.72
CA SER A 184 -6.27 -16.44 -6.67
C SER A 184 -5.73 -15.13 -7.28
N PRO A 185 -5.86 -13.97 -6.60
CA PRO A 185 -5.22 -12.73 -7.03
C PRO A 185 -3.69 -12.85 -7.03
N GLN A 186 -3.04 -12.32 -8.05
CA GLN A 186 -1.59 -12.29 -8.14
C GLN A 186 -1.03 -11.04 -7.46
N THR A 187 -0.09 -11.21 -6.52
CA THR A 187 0.70 -10.09 -6.01
C THR A 187 1.66 -9.58 -7.09
N ILE A 188 1.44 -8.35 -7.58
CA ILE A 188 2.29 -7.72 -8.61
C ILE A 188 3.33 -6.76 -8.02
N GLN A 189 3.13 -6.31 -6.77
CA GLN A 189 4.11 -5.58 -5.97
C GLN A 189 3.80 -5.72 -4.47
N ASP A 190 4.84 -5.83 -3.65
CA ASP A 190 4.78 -5.69 -2.19
C ASP A 190 5.98 -4.83 -1.76
N THR A 191 5.78 -3.52 -1.57
CA THR A 191 6.87 -2.55 -1.35
C THR A 191 6.36 -1.29 -0.64
N GLY A 192 7.17 -0.72 0.26
CA GLY A 192 6.81 0.52 0.96
C GLY A 192 5.59 0.41 1.89
N GLY A 193 5.24 -0.81 2.32
CA GLY A 193 4.03 -1.10 3.09
C GLY A 193 2.74 -1.16 2.25
N TYR A 194 2.86 -1.09 0.92
CA TYR A 194 1.76 -1.25 -0.03
C TYR A 194 1.88 -2.57 -0.80
N ARG A 195 0.78 -3.31 -0.86
CA ARG A 195 0.65 -4.57 -1.60
C ARG A 195 -0.41 -4.42 -2.68
N PHE A 196 -0.03 -4.71 -3.91
CA PHE A 196 -0.85 -4.62 -5.11
C PHE A 196 -1.20 -6.03 -5.57
N GLU A 197 -2.50 -6.31 -5.70
CA GLU A 197 -3.02 -7.60 -6.12
C GLU A 197 -3.88 -7.44 -7.38
N TYR A 198 -3.50 -8.13 -8.45
CA TYR A 198 -4.21 -8.14 -9.72
C TYR A 198 -5.07 -9.39 -9.84
N ARG A 199 -6.35 -9.20 -10.20
CA ARG A 199 -7.27 -10.28 -10.62
C ARG A 199 -7.82 -9.90 -11.99
N GLY A 200 -7.25 -10.49 -13.03
CA GLY A 200 -7.65 -10.20 -14.41
C GLY A 200 -7.08 -11.20 -15.40
N PRO A 201 -7.44 -11.04 -16.69
CA PRO A 201 -7.26 -12.09 -17.66
C PRO A 201 -5.80 -12.42 -17.93
N GLN A 202 -5.52 -13.71 -18.10
CA GLN A 202 -4.20 -14.22 -18.47
C GLN A 202 -4.32 -15.13 -19.69
N GLN A 203 -3.26 -15.17 -20.51
CA GLN A 203 -3.09 -16.17 -21.57
C GLN A 203 -1.62 -16.57 -21.60
N TYR A 204 -1.34 -17.86 -21.35
CA TYR A 204 0.01 -18.43 -21.36
C TYR A 204 1.04 -17.60 -20.56
N GLY A 205 0.66 -17.20 -19.34
CA GLY A 205 1.49 -16.43 -18.40
C GLY A 205 1.56 -14.93 -18.66
N LYS A 206 0.83 -14.40 -19.64
CA LYS A 206 0.78 -12.96 -19.94
C LYS A 206 -0.58 -12.38 -19.57
N HIS A 207 -0.59 -11.18 -18.98
CA HIS A 207 -1.81 -10.41 -18.79
C HIS A 207 -2.39 -9.99 -20.14
N VAL A 208 -3.70 -10.11 -20.29
CA VAL A 208 -4.45 -9.61 -21.46
C VAL A 208 -5.72 -8.90 -20.97
N GLY A 209 -6.21 -7.93 -21.74
CA GLY A 209 -7.46 -7.23 -21.40
C GLY A 209 -7.38 -6.40 -20.12
N THR A 210 -8.52 -6.28 -19.43
CA THR A 210 -8.68 -5.49 -18.20
C THR A 210 -9.05 -6.37 -17.01
N GLY A 211 -8.42 -6.13 -15.86
CA GLY A 211 -8.71 -6.80 -14.58
C GLY A 211 -9.03 -5.83 -13.46
N ALA A 212 -9.29 -6.37 -12.27
CA ALA A 212 -9.34 -5.57 -11.05
C ALA A 212 -7.94 -5.51 -10.39
N VAL A 213 -7.53 -4.34 -9.92
CA VAL A 213 -6.39 -4.18 -8.99
C VAL A 213 -6.90 -3.76 -7.63
N THR A 214 -6.55 -4.51 -6.60
CA THR A 214 -6.72 -4.13 -5.19
C THR A 214 -5.39 -3.70 -4.62
N ILE A 215 -5.35 -2.54 -3.98
CA ILE A 215 -4.17 -1.97 -3.34
C ILE A 215 -4.45 -1.91 -1.85
N SER A 216 -3.64 -2.61 -1.05
CA SER A 216 -3.73 -2.60 0.41
C SER A 216 -2.51 -1.92 1.03
N LYS A 217 -2.72 -1.26 2.18
CA LYS A 217 -1.67 -0.67 3.02
C LYS A 217 -1.74 -1.31 4.41
N ALA A 218 -0.66 -1.96 4.83
CA ALA A 218 -0.61 -2.73 6.08
C ALA A 218 -1.81 -3.69 6.28
N GLY A 219 -2.22 -4.37 5.20
CA GLY A 219 -3.32 -5.36 5.22
C GLY A 219 -4.74 -4.80 5.18
N LYS A 220 -4.93 -3.48 5.17
CA LYS A 220 -6.23 -2.83 4.95
C LYS A 220 -6.36 -2.33 3.51
N GLU A 221 -7.55 -2.39 2.92
CA GLU A 221 -7.79 -1.79 1.60
C GLU A 221 -7.47 -0.28 1.63
N PHE A 222 -6.74 0.17 0.62
CA PHE A 222 -6.30 1.56 0.46
C PHE A 222 -6.85 2.18 -0.83
N ALA A 223 -6.84 1.42 -1.92
CA ALA A 223 -7.47 1.81 -3.18
C ALA A 223 -7.82 0.60 -4.05
N THR A 224 -8.75 0.78 -4.99
CA THR A 224 -9.08 -0.20 -6.02
C THR A 224 -9.12 0.42 -7.42
N ILE A 225 -8.92 -0.40 -8.45
CA ILE A 225 -9.10 -0.04 -9.86
C ILE A 225 -9.90 -1.16 -10.50
N GLY A 226 -11.18 -0.94 -10.79
CA GLY A 226 -12.09 -2.00 -11.25
C GLY A 226 -11.82 -2.50 -12.68
N ASN A 227 -11.43 -1.60 -13.57
CA ASN A 227 -11.07 -1.89 -14.97
C ASN A 227 -9.64 -1.37 -15.20
N ALA A 228 -8.66 -2.16 -14.77
CA ALA A 228 -7.24 -1.87 -14.84
C ALA A 228 -6.57 -2.61 -16.00
N THR A 229 -5.80 -1.90 -16.82
CA THR A 229 -4.83 -2.52 -17.73
C THR A 229 -3.45 -2.47 -17.08
N LEU A 230 -2.77 -3.62 -17.07
CA LEU A 230 -1.44 -3.79 -16.50
C LEU A 230 -0.42 -3.86 -17.64
N GLU A 231 0.51 -2.90 -17.66
CA GLU A 231 1.56 -2.76 -18.68
C GLU A 231 2.94 -2.73 -18.02
N ASP A 232 4.01 -3.00 -18.78
CA ASP A 232 5.39 -2.91 -18.27
C ASP A 232 5.75 -1.51 -17.71
N THR A 233 5.03 -0.49 -18.19
CA THR A 233 5.18 0.93 -17.86
C THR A 233 4.37 1.38 -16.65
N GLY A 234 3.36 0.61 -16.19
CA GLY A 234 2.42 1.07 -15.17
C GLY A 234 1.09 0.33 -15.12
N ILE A 235 0.13 0.93 -14.39
CA ILE A 235 -1.25 0.48 -14.29
C ILE A 235 -2.14 1.64 -14.69
N SER A 236 -2.94 1.44 -15.74
CA SER A 236 -3.94 2.42 -16.19
C SER A 236 -5.34 2.02 -15.74
N GLY A 237 -6.22 3.01 -15.54
CA GLY A 237 -7.57 2.82 -15.02
C GLY A 237 -7.93 3.85 -13.96
N ARG A 238 -9.23 3.97 -13.61
CA ARG A 238 -9.69 4.92 -12.59
C ARG A 238 -9.45 4.37 -11.19
N ILE A 239 -8.60 5.05 -10.42
CA ILE A 239 -8.32 4.76 -9.01
C ILE A 239 -9.49 5.23 -8.14
N GLN A 240 -9.94 4.35 -7.24
CA GLN A 240 -10.94 4.62 -6.20
C GLN A 240 -10.26 4.42 -4.85
N PHE A 241 -9.97 5.50 -4.12
CA PHE A 241 -9.31 5.40 -2.82
C PHE A 241 -10.34 5.18 -1.70
N ALA A 242 -9.98 4.36 -0.71
CA ALA A 242 -10.84 4.04 0.43
C ALA A 242 -11.15 5.25 1.31
N ASP A 243 -10.28 6.26 1.33
CA ASP A 243 -10.49 7.55 2.02
C ASP A 243 -11.20 8.60 1.14
N SER A 244 -11.73 8.19 -0.02
CA SER A 244 -12.44 9.04 -0.98
C SER A 244 -11.63 10.22 -1.56
N ARG A 245 -10.29 10.23 -1.44
CA ARG A 245 -9.47 11.17 -2.23
C ARG A 245 -9.64 10.88 -3.72
N THR A 246 -9.50 11.91 -4.55
CA THR A 246 -9.57 11.82 -6.01
C THR A 246 -8.25 12.24 -6.64
N THR A 247 -7.96 11.71 -7.83
CA THR A 247 -6.75 12.03 -8.58
C THR A 247 -6.99 11.96 -10.07
N ASP A 248 -6.23 12.74 -10.84
CA ASP A 248 -6.20 12.74 -12.31
C ASP A 248 -5.05 11.90 -12.90
N GLY A 249 -4.11 11.46 -12.06
CA GLY A 249 -2.93 10.72 -12.49
C GLY A 249 -3.13 9.22 -12.64
N THR A 250 -2.15 8.60 -13.31
CA THR A 250 -2.02 7.14 -13.46
C THR A 250 -0.95 6.58 -12.53
N ILE A 251 -0.91 5.25 -12.39
CA ILE A 251 0.19 4.57 -11.70
C ILE A 251 1.23 4.23 -12.75
N VAL A 252 2.46 4.69 -12.54
CA VAL A 252 3.62 4.44 -13.40
C VAL A 252 4.65 3.59 -12.68
N ARG A 253 5.43 2.83 -13.43
CA ARG A 253 6.50 1.99 -12.91
C ARG A 253 7.84 2.70 -13.05
N LEU A 254 8.34 3.25 -11.95
CA LEU A 254 9.59 4.02 -11.90
C LEU A 254 10.60 3.26 -11.03
N ASN A 255 11.81 3.02 -11.57
CA ASN A 255 12.87 2.26 -10.90
C ASN A 255 12.39 0.88 -10.38
N GLY A 256 11.50 0.23 -11.13
CA GLY A 256 10.89 -1.07 -10.79
C GLY A 256 9.66 -1.00 -9.88
N ILE A 257 9.36 0.16 -9.28
CA ILE A 257 8.28 0.36 -8.30
C ILE A 257 7.08 1.06 -8.97
N TYR A 258 5.88 0.47 -8.82
CA TYR A 258 4.61 1.11 -9.13
C TYR A 258 4.30 2.21 -8.12
N GLN A 259 4.08 3.42 -8.62
CA GLN A 259 3.70 4.60 -7.84
C GLN A 259 2.86 5.58 -8.68
N LEU A 260 2.14 6.48 -8.01
CA LEU A 260 1.41 7.56 -8.68
C LEU A 260 2.38 8.45 -9.47
N ALA A 261 2.00 8.87 -10.68
CA ALA A 261 2.87 9.65 -11.55
C ALA A 261 3.32 10.98 -10.91
N PRO A 262 4.56 11.43 -11.14
CA PRO A 262 4.99 12.78 -10.74
C PRO A 262 4.08 13.86 -11.34
N GLU A 263 3.93 14.97 -10.63
CA GLU A 263 3.05 16.10 -10.96
C GLU A 263 1.56 15.76 -11.07
N THR A 264 1.15 14.57 -10.61
CA THR A 264 -0.25 14.20 -10.41
C THR A 264 -0.92 15.10 -9.37
N ARG A 265 -2.16 15.50 -9.63
CA ARG A 265 -3.00 16.23 -8.66
C ARG A 265 -3.79 15.24 -7.80
N THR A 266 -3.78 15.44 -6.50
CA THR A 266 -4.63 14.72 -5.54
C THR A 266 -5.50 15.72 -4.78
N ILE A 267 -6.80 15.43 -4.63
CA ILE A 267 -7.75 16.23 -3.86
C ILE A 267 -8.37 15.33 -2.80
N TRP A 268 -8.24 15.70 -1.52
CA TRP A 268 -8.86 14.98 -0.40
C TRP A 268 -10.30 15.47 -0.18
N PRO A 269 -11.18 14.69 0.47
CA PRO A 269 -12.57 15.10 0.73
C PRO A 269 -12.71 16.42 1.51
N GLY A 270 -11.71 16.79 2.31
CA GLY A 270 -11.67 18.06 3.03
C GLY A 270 -11.40 19.29 2.15
N GLY A 271 -11.17 19.14 0.84
CA GLY A 271 -10.86 20.24 -0.09
C GLY A 271 -9.37 20.63 -0.14
N GLN A 272 -8.53 19.98 0.67
CA GLN A 272 -7.06 20.06 0.55
C GLN A 272 -6.61 19.41 -0.77
N GLU A 273 -5.59 19.99 -1.39
CA GLU A 273 -5.08 19.59 -2.70
C GLU A 273 -3.54 19.47 -2.67
N PHE A 274 -2.97 18.55 -3.44
CA PHE A 274 -1.52 18.41 -3.60
C PHE A 274 -1.17 18.13 -5.06
N THR A 275 -0.08 18.74 -5.53
CA THR A 275 0.55 18.45 -6.82
C THR A 275 2.06 18.37 -6.64
N GLY A 276 2.68 17.30 -7.15
CA GLY A 276 4.13 17.13 -7.12
C GLY A 276 4.56 15.67 -7.10
N ARG A 277 5.61 15.37 -6.35
CA ARG A 277 6.22 14.03 -6.27
C ARG A 277 5.62 13.20 -5.14
N TYR A 278 5.44 11.92 -5.42
CA TYR A 278 4.92 10.91 -4.50
C TYR A 278 5.95 9.82 -4.23
N GLN A 279 5.82 9.16 -3.08
CA GLN A 279 6.43 7.87 -2.80
C GLN A 279 5.30 6.83 -2.70
N VAL A 280 5.16 5.98 -3.73
CA VAL A 280 4.02 5.08 -3.95
C VAL A 280 2.68 5.85 -4.07
N PHE A 281 2.07 6.23 -2.95
CA PHE A 281 0.89 7.11 -2.88
C PHE A 281 0.98 8.21 -1.83
N THR A 282 2.11 8.30 -1.11
CA THR A 282 2.30 9.33 -0.07
C THR A 282 2.93 10.57 -0.71
N PRO A 283 2.35 11.78 -0.56
CA PRO A 283 2.99 13.03 -0.95
C PRO A 283 4.38 13.17 -0.31
N ALA A 284 5.39 13.47 -1.11
CA ALA A 284 6.78 13.55 -0.65
C ALA A 284 7.37 14.96 -0.76
N ASP A 285 7.10 15.66 -1.88
CA ASP A 285 7.66 16.98 -2.17
C ASP A 285 6.86 17.65 -3.29
N GLY A 286 6.42 18.90 -3.10
CA GLY A 286 5.60 19.59 -4.09
C GLY A 286 4.84 20.79 -3.52
N LEU A 287 3.69 21.08 -4.12
CA LEU A 287 2.77 22.14 -3.70
C LEU A 287 1.54 21.53 -3.00
N LEU A 288 1.40 21.79 -1.71
CA LEU A 288 0.22 21.45 -0.90
C LEU A 288 -0.65 22.71 -0.76
N ARG A 289 -1.89 22.68 -1.24
CA ARG A 289 -2.87 23.77 -1.10
C ARG A 289 -3.91 23.42 -0.05
N MET A 290 -4.10 24.34 0.89
CA MET A 290 -5.04 24.26 2.01
C MET A 290 -6.38 24.90 1.62
N VAL A 291 -7.41 24.61 2.41
CA VAL A 291 -8.82 25.02 2.15
C VAL A 291 -9.01 26.54 2.26
N ASP A 292 -8.23 27.20 3.12
CA ASP A 292 -8.19 28.66 3.29
C ASP A 292 -7.53 29.40 2.10
N GLY A 293 -7.01 28.66 1.11
CA GLY A 293 -6.28 29.20 -0.03
C GLY A 293 -4.78 29.43 0.22
N THR A 294 -4.29 29.19 1.45
CA THR A 294 -2.86 29.13 1.74
C THR A 294 -2.25 27.89 1.09
N SER A 295 -0.97 27.93 0.74
CA SER A 295 -0.26 26.77 0.21
C SER A 295 1.18 26.68 0.72
N TRP A 296 1.68 25.46 0.80
CA TRP A 296 3.06 25.13 1.16
C TRP A 296 3.77 24.55 -0.07
N LYS A 297 4.96 25.07 -0.37
CA LYS A 297 5.87 24.51 -1.38
C LYS A 297 7.12 23.98 -0.69
N GLY A 298 7.28 22.66 -0.71
CA GLY A 298 8.44 21.97 -0.12
C GLY A 298 8.15 20.50 0.19
N ALA A 299 9.01 19.92 1.03
CA ALA A 299 8.90 18.53 1.45
C ALA A 299 7.68 18.29 2.35
N LEU A 300 7.17 17.05 2.30
CA LEU A 300 6.02 16.58 3.06
C LEU A 300 6.33 15.22 3.71
N ARG A 301 5.80 15.00 4.91
CA ARG A 301 5.85 13.71 5.61
C ARG A 301 4.51 13.50 6.29
N ASN A 302 3.86 12.36 6.01
CA ASN A 302 2.49 12.07 6.47
C ASN A 302 1.50 13.21 6.13
N GLU A 303 1.56 13.73 4.91
CA GLU A 303 0.67 14.79 4.39
C GLU A 303 0.81 16.16 5.12
N ARG A 304 1.86 16.33 5.95
CA ARG A 304 2.21 17.58 6.63
C ARG A 304 3.53 18.17 6.13
N PRO A 305 3.67 19.51 6.05
CA PRO A 305 4.94 20.20 5.79
C PRO A 305 6.07 19.78 6.74
N VAL A 306 7.29 19.63 6.21
CA VAL A 306 8.50 19.34 6.99
C VAL A 306 9.74 19.98 6.36
N GLY A 307 10.75 20.32 7.17
CA GLY A 307 12.00 20.90 6.69
C GLY A 307 11.82 22.27 6.02
N ALA A 308 12.85 22.80 5.37
CA ALA A 308 12.77 24.13 4.76
C ALA A 308 11.81 24.18 3.57
N GLY A 309 11.05 25.28 3.45
CA GLY A 309 10.09 25.49 2.36
C GLY A 309 9.36 26.82 2.47
N ARG A 310 8.45 27.07 1.52
CA ARG A 310 7.77 28.36 1.36
C ARG A 310 6.28 28.24 1.61
N VAL A 311 5.73 29.09 2.47
CA VAL A 311 4.28 29.32 2.58
C VAL A 311 3.88 30.45 1.64
N MET A 312 2.81 30.27 0.88
CA MET A 312 2.20 31.24 -0.01
C MET A 312 0.75 31.48 0.44
N PHE A 313 0.43 32.69 0.88
CA PHE A 313 -0.88 33.08 1.37
C PHE A 313 -1.81 33.52 0.23
N ALA A 314 -3.12 33.39 0.42
CA ALA A 314 -4.13 33.75 -0.57
C ALA A 314 -4.09 35.23 -1.02
N ALA A 315 -3.49 36.13 -0.22
CA ALA A 315 -3.36 37.56 -0.51
C ALA A 315 -2.09 37.92 -1.31
N ASP A 316 -1.61 37.05 -2.22
CA ASP A 316 -0.39 37.22 -3.02
C ASP A 316 0.90 37.48 -2.20
N GLY A 317 0.95 37.01 -0.95
CA GLY A 317 2.10 37.11 -0.03
C GLY A 317 2.78 35.77 0.24
N TRP A 318 4.03 35.77 0.70
CA TRP A 318 4.78 34.55 1.04
C TRP A 318 5.75 34.75 2.21
N ILE A 319 6.10 33.65 2.87
CA ILE A 319 7.20 33.54 3.84
C ILE A 319 8.03 32.28 3.56
N ASP A 320 9.35 32.37 3.75
CA ASP A 320 10.24 31.21 3.79
C ASP A 320 10.40 30.73 5.24
N LEU A 321 10.02 29.48 5.50
CA LEU A 321 10.17 28.82 6.79
C LEU A 321 11.42 27.91 6.78
N PRO A 322 12.25 27.94 7.85
CA PRO A 322 13.36 27.00 8.01
C PRO A 322 12.88 25.58 8.34
N SER A 323 11.65 25.43 8.85
CA SER A 323 11.00 24.17 9.18
C SER A 323 9.50 24.28 8.92
N GLY A 324 8.97 23.37 8.10
CA GLY A 324 7.55 23.22 7.83
C GLY A 324 6.75 22.73 9.03
N GLU A 325 7.41 22.12 10.03
CA GLU A 325 6.77 21.78 11.31
C GLU A 325 6.27 23.03 12.08
N MET A 326 6.76 24.23 11.73
CA MET A 326 6.23 25.51 12.25
C MET A 326 4.87 25.91 11.64
N PHE A 327 4.49 25.38 10.48
CA PHE A 327 3.24 25.72 9.81
C PHE A 327 2.05 24.93 10.40
N PRO A 328 0.89 25.56 10.68
CA PRO A 328 0.50 26.95 10.38
C PRO A 328 0.75 27.96 11.52
N ASN A 329 1.33 27.51 12.64
CA ASN A 329 1.44 28.28 13.89
C ASN A 329 2.81 28.96 14.05
N GLN A 330 3.41 29.46 12.96
CA GLN A 330 4.78 29.97 13.00
C GLN A 330 4.97 31.14 13.97
N THR A 331 6.04 31.09 14.75
CA THR A 331 6.49 32.17 15.65
C THR A 331 7.97 32.47 15.35
N GLY A 332 8.31 33.74 15.15
CA GLY A 332 9.66 34.19 14.83
C GLY A 332 9.72 35.27 13.75
N THR A 333 10.93 35.56 13.30
CA THR A 333 11.22 36.47 12.19
C THR A 333 11.57 35.65 10.95
N PHE A 334 10.89 35.91 9.84
CA PHE A 334 11.01 35.13 8.59
C PHE A 334 11.24 36.05 7.39
N SER A 335 12.00 35.57 6.40
CA SER A 335 12.07 36.26 5.11
C SER A 335 10.71 36.18 4.43
N CYS A 336 10.22 37.32 3.96
CA CYS A 336 8.88 37.46 3.41
C CYS A 336 8.86 38.39 2.20
N GLY A 337 7.78 38.31 1.44
CA GLY A 337 7.48 39.25 0.37
C GLY A 337 6.09 39.02 -0.20
N GLY A 338 5.80 39.66 -1.32
CA GLY A 338 4.55 39.46 -2.05
C GLY A 338 4.55 40.24 -3.35
N LYS A 339 3.46 40.14 -4.10
CA LYS A 339 3.31 40.85 -5.39
C LYS A 339 3.35 42.38 -5.27
N ILE A 340 2.93 42.90 -4.12
CA ILE A 340 2.92 44.34 -3.78
C ILE A 340 3.73 44.65 -2.51
N VAL A 341 4.34 43.65 -1.88
CA VAL A 341 5.10 43.79 -0.63
C VAL A 341 6.57 43.53 -0.96
N PRO A 342 7.50 44.49 -0.76
CA PRO A 342 8.91 44.29 -1.04
C PRO A 342 9.48 43.15 -0.19
N VAL A 343 10.53 42.50 -0.69
CA VAL A 343 11.21 41.45 0.06
C VAL A 343 11.87 42.05 1.30
N GLY A 344 11.67 41.41 2.45
CA GLY A 344 12.19 41.87 3.73
C GLY A 344 11.94 40.86 4.84
N GLU A 345 11.88 41.34 6.07
CA GLU A 345 11.59 40.53 7.26
C GLU A 345 10.15 40.77 7.73
N CYS A 346 9.47 39.68 8.06
CA CYS A 346 8.15 39.70 8.68
C CYS A 346 8.18 38.96 10.03
N TYR A 347 7.53 39.56 11.00
CA TYR A 347 7.41 39.04 12.36
C TYR A 347 6.08 38.29 12.49
N TYR A 348 6.12 37.09 13.06
CA TYR A 348 4.95 36.25 13.28
C TYR A 348 4.94 35.71 14.71
N HIS A 349 3.74 35.55 15.28
CA HIS A 349 3.51 34.86 16.55
C HIS A 349 2.24 34.02 16.44
N ALA A 350 2.34 32.72 16.74
CA ALA A 350 1.26 31.73 16.64
C ALA A 350 0.51 31.80 15.29
N GLY A 351 1.24 31.96 14.18
CA GLY A 351 0.69 32.08 12.83
C GLY A 351 0.19 33.49 12.44
N THR A 352 0.04 34.41 13.39
CA THR A 352 -0.42 35.78 13.15
C THR A 352 0.74 36.71 12.81
N ARG A 353 0.61 37.52 11.75
CA ARG A 353 1.61 38.53 11.38
C ARG A 353 1.52 39.74 12.29
N LEU A 354 2.65 40.17 12.83
CA LEU A 354 2.79 41.33 13.73
C LEU A 354 3.31 42.56 12.99
N ALA A 355 3.20 43.74 13.61
CA ALA A 355 3.63 45.01 13.03
C ALA A 355 5.14 45.27 13.21
N SER A 356 5.79 44.67 14.21
CA SER A 356 7.21 44.94 14.52
C SER A 356 7.92 43.83 15.31
N ALA A 357 9.25 43.87 15.33
CA ALA A 357 10.08 43.01 16.18
C ALA A 357 9.79 43.20 17.69
N ALA A 358 9.62 44.45 18.13
CA ALA A 358 9.35 44.75 19.54
C ALA A 358 8.01 44.16 20.03
N GLU A 359 7.01 44.05 19.15
CA GLU A 359 5.74 43.38 19.45
C GLU A 359 5.92 41.87 19.58
N LEU A 360 6.77 41.26 18.73
CA LEU A 360 7.14 39.85 18.82
C LEU A 360 7.86 39.54 20.13
N ASP A 361 8.86 40.33 20.50
CA ASP A 361 9.62 40.16 21.74
C ASP A 361 8.70 40.26 22.98
N LEU A 362 7.76 41.21 22.98
CA LEU A 362 6.76 41.34 24.05
C LEU A 362 5.81 40.14 24.16
N LEU A 363 5.43 39.53 23.04
CA LEU A 363 4.56 38.34 23.03
C LEU A 363 5.33 37.07 23.45
N ILE A 364 6.58 36.91 22.99
CA ILE A 364 7.46 35.82 23.44
C ILE A 364 7.73 35.93 24.95
N GLU A 365 8.11 37.11 25.44
CA GLU A 365 8.34 37.35 26.87
C GLU A 365 7.06 37.14 27.69
N ARG A 366 5.89 37.55 27.17
CA ARG A 366 4.59 37.26 27.79
C ARG A 366 4.33 35.76 27.91
N ASP A 367 4.57 34.99 26.85
CA ASP A 367 4.35 33.54 26.87
C ASP A 367 5.32 32.83 27.82
N LEU A 368 6.59 33.25 27.84
CA LEU A 368 7.59 32.80 28.82
C LEU A 368 7.14 33.13 30.26
N GLN A 369 6.58 34.32 30.50
CA GLN A 369 6.04 34.70 31.81
C GLN A 369 4.76 33.96 32.18
N ILE A 370 3.90 33.59 31.22
CA ILE A 370 2.71 32.77 31.46
C ILE A 370 3.16 31.35 31.81
N ALA A 371 4.01 30.72 31.01
CA ALA A 371 4.59 29.42 31.31
C ALA A 371 5.31 29.41 32.67
N ALA A 372 6.07 30.46 32.99
CA ALA A 372 6.73 30.60 34.29
C ALA A 372 5.77 30.87 35.46
N LYS A 373 4.56 31.39 35.22
CA LYS A 373 3.50 31.55 36.24
C LYS A 373 2.73 30.26 36.46
N ASP A 374 2.42 29.53 35.39
CA ASP A 374 1.77 28.21 35.47
C ASP A 374 2.64 27.20 36.22
N VAL A 375 3.97 27.26 36.04
CA VAL A 375 4.95 26.49 36.83
C VAL A 375 5.10 27.00 38.29
N LYS A 376 4.69 28.25 38.59
CA LYS A 376 4.83 28.90 39.91
C LYS A 376 3.53 29.01 40.73
N GLN A 377 2.40 28.47 40.27
CA GLN A 377 1.19 28.35 41.08
C GLN A 377 1.09 26.98 41.79
N PRO A 378 1.47 26.86 43.07
CA PRO A 378 0.97 25.79 43.92
C PRO A 378 -0.51 26.01 44.25
N LEU A 379 -1.23 24.91 44.54
CA LEU A 379 -2.66 24.84 44.83
C LEU A 379 -3.14 25.92 45.82
N GLN A 380 -3.83 26.97 45.33
CA GLN A 380 -4.58 27.87 46.22
C GLN A 380 -5.73 28.64 45.59
N GLN A 381 -6.62 27.96 44.85
CA GLN A 381 -8.02 28.38 44.69
C GLN A 381 -8.88 27.20 44.21
N ALA A 382 -9.52 26.53 45.17
CA ALA A 382 -10.56 25.54 44.93
C ALA A 382 -11.61 25.68 46.03
N THR A 383 -12.43 26.72 45.92
CA THR A 383 -13.67 26.87 46.68
C THR A 383 -14.77 27.25 45.69
N ASP A 384 -15.82 26.43 45.68
CA ASP A 384 -17.13 26.60 45.04
C ASP A 384 -17.26 26.52 43.49
N ALA A 385 -17.58 25.28 43.08
CA ALA A 385 -18.52 24.85 42.02
C ALA A 385 -18.11 24.91 40.52
N PRO A 386 -18.73 24.08 39.64
CA PRO A 386 -19.43 22.80 39.86
C PRO A 386 -18.75 21.59 39.15
N GLN A 387 -19.15 20.36 39.49
CA GLN A 387 -18.61 19.13 38.87
C GLN A 387 -19.16 18.89 37.44
N THR A 388 -18.27 18.76 36.45
CA THR A 388 -18.59 18.12 35.15
C THR A 388 -17.40 17.32 34.60
N THR A 389 -17.58 15.99 34.53
CA THR A 389 -16.94 15.00 33.64
C THR A 389 -15.40 14.90 33.56
N GLU A 390 -14.90 13.75 34.03
CA GLU A 390 -13.48 13.36 34.12
C GLU A 390 -12.92 12.78 32.80
N THR A 391 -12.52 13.64 31.85
CA THR A 391 -11.69 13.27 30.69
C THR A 391 -10.68 14.37 30.33
N GLY A 392 -9.62 14.03 29.59
CA GLY A 392 -8.58 14.95 29.12
C GLY A 392 -7.23 14.79 29.82
N CYS A 393 -6.15 15.17 29.12
CA CYS A 393 -4.78 14.84 29.51
C CYS A 393 -4.28 15.48 30.80
N ARG A 394 -5.00 16.48 31.31
CA ARG A 394 -4.79 17.00 32.67
C ARG A 394 -4.94 15.93 33.76
N GLN A 395 -5.66 14.84 33.50
CA GLN A 395 -5.85 13.72 34.43
C GLN A 395 -4.89 12.54 34.21
N ALA A 396 -4.07 12.57 33.15
CA ALA A 396 -3.19 11.46 32.80
C ALA A 396 -2.08 11.27 33.85
N SER A 397 -2.02 10.08 34.46
CA SER A 397 -0.97 9.69 35.40
C SER A 397 -0.92 8.16 35.58
N GLY A 398 0.25 7.65 35.95
CA GLY A 398 0.55 6.22 36.05
C GLY A 398 1.55 5.76 34.99
N THR A 399 1.69 4.44 34.89
CA THR A 399 2.45 3.78 33.83
C THR A 399 1.48 3.34 32.73
N PHE A 400 1.87 3.52 31.48
CA PHE A 400 1.10 3.15 30.30
C PHE A 400 1.99 2.39 29.32
N HIS A 401 1.43 1.40 28.63
CA HIS A 401 2.12 0.56 27.66
C HIS A 401 1.54 0.73 26.26
N ASP A 402 2.39 0.73 25.23
CA ASP A 402 1.88 0.71 23.85
C ASP A 402 1.16 -0.61 23.55
N THR A 403 0.37 -0.63 22.49
CA THR A 403 -0.41 -1.82 22.06
C THR A 403 0.43 -3.05 21.70
N THR A 404 1.77 -2.92 21.68
CA THR A 404 2.73 -3.98 21.35
C THR A 404 3.49 -4.49 22.58
N GLY A 405 3.37 -3.80 23.72
CA GLY A 405 4.13 -4.06 24.95
C GLY A 405 5.61 -3.65 24.87
N ASN A 406 6.05 -3.01 23.78
CA ASN A 406 7.45 -2.66 23.56
C ASN A 406 7.83 -1.28 24.11
N SER A 407 6.88 -0.37 24.24
CA SER A 407 7.11 0.95 24.82
C SER A 407 6.32 1.14 26.10
N THR A 408 6.94 1.81 27.07
CA THR A 408 6.38 2.14 28.38
C THR A 408 6.58 3.63 28.63
N LEU A 409 5.49 4.33 28.93
CA LEU A 409 5.43 5.74 29.26
C LEU A 409 4.95 5.86 30.70
N THR A 410 5.72 6.50 31.58
CA THR A 410 5.33 6.76 32.97
C THR A 410 5.16 8.26 33.18
N LEU A 411 4.08 8.65 33.85
CA LEU A 411 3.74 10.02 34.24
C LEU A 411 3.48 10.04 35.75
N ASP A 412 4.31 10.75 36.54
CA ASP A 412 4.30 10.65 38.01
C ASP A 412 3.03 11.20 38.69
N LYS A 413 2.37 12.22 38.11
CA LYS A 413 1.15 12.84 38.67
C LYS A 413 0.31 13.60 37.63
N PRO A 414 -1.00 13.78 37.86
CA PRO A 414 -1.85 14.56 36.96
C PRO A 414 -1.36 16.01 36.76
N GLY A 415 -1.63 16.57 35.58
CA GLY A 415 -1.46 17.99 35.27
C GLY A 415 -0.04 18.42 34.92
N GLN A 416 0.97 18.10 35.75
CA GLN A 416 2.37 18.43 35.46
C GLN A 416 3.30 17.62 36.35
N GLY A 417 4.49 17.26 35.86
CA GLY A 417 5.40 16.45 36.64
C GLY A 417 6.64 15.94 35.91
N ARG A 418 7.09 14.75 36.31
CA ARG A 418 8.22 14.02 35.73
C ARG A 418 7.72 12.75 35.08
N GLY A 419 8.19 12.50 33.87
CA GLY A 419 7.94 11.26 33.17
C GLY A 419 9.22 10.57 32.73
N ASN A 420 9.06 9.29 32.42
CA ASN A 420 10.11 8.44 31.89
C ASN A 420 9.52 7.68 30.70
N PHE A 421 10.29 7.57 29.63
CA PHE A 421 9.92 6.82 28.44
C PHE A 421 10.98 5.76 28.13
N ILE A 422 10.53 4.51 28.03
CA ILE A 422 11.36 3.37 27.65
C ILE A 422 10.76 2.74 26.40
N SER A 423 11.57 2.44 25.39
CA SER A 423 11.15 1.66 24.23
C SER A 423 12.14 0.56 23.89
N TYR A 424 11.63 -0.57 23.44
CA TYR A 424 12.43 -1.71 23.00
C TYR A 424 12.33 -1.90 21.47
N THR A 425 13.49 -2.06 20.84
CA THR A 425 13.62 -2.34 19.41
C THR A 425 14.38 -3.65 19.20
N PHE A 426 14.18 -4.29 18.04
CA PHE A 426 14.78 -5.59 17.72
C PHE A 426 15.60 -5.51 16.43
N GLY A 427 16.82 -6.05 16.47
CA GLY A 427 17.70 -6.21 15.30
C GLY A 427 18.12 -7.66 15.19
N GLY A 428 17.37 -8.46 14.43
CA GLY A 428 17.52 -9.91 14.43
C GLY A 428 17.21 -10.51 15.81
N ALA A 429 18.15 -11.28 16.38
CA ALA A 429 18.02 -11.84 17.72
C ALA A 429 18.36 -10.86 18.86
N ALA A 430 18.93 -9.69 18.55
CA ALA A 430 19.32 -8.71 19.57
C ALA A 430 18.16 -7.78 19.93
N LYS A 431 17.97 -7.55 21.24
CA LYS A 431 17.02 -6.58 21.79
C LYS A 431 17.78 -5.35 22.28
N TYR A 432 17.31 -4.16 21.92
CA TYR A 432 17.87 -2.88 22.33
C TYR A 432 16.84 -2.10 23.15
N ARG A 433 17.34 -1.24 24.04
CA ARG A 433 16.53 -0.41 24.95
C ARG A 433 16.92 1.05 24.75
N PHE A 434 15.94 1.86 24.37
CA PHE A 434 15.97 3.30 24.48
C PHE A 434 15.34 3.73 25.81
N GLU A 435 15.93 4.70 26.50
CA GLU A 435 15.36 5.34 27.69
C GLU A 435 15.62 6.85 27.69
N ILE A 436 14.63 7.65 28.12
CA ILE A 436 14.79 9.07 28.42
C ILE A 436 13.83 9.53 29.54
N ASP A 437 14.36 10.36 30.44
CA ASP A 437 13.57 11.11 31.44
C ASP A 437 13.20 12.49 30.92
N PHE A 438 12.05 13.00 31.37
CA PHE A 438 11.53 14.31 30.98
C PHE A 438 10.71 14.98 32.07
N THR A 439 10.50 16.29 31.95
CA THR A 439 9.44 17.01 32.68
C THR A 439 8.28 17.30 31.73
N TYR A 440 7.06 17.43 32.27
CA TYR A 440 5.88 17.72 31.44
C TYR A 440 4.85 18.60 32.13
N THR A 441 4.02 19.26 31.32
CA THR A 441 2.82 20.00 31.72
C THR A 441 1.70 19.69 30.72
N THR A 442 0.46 19.50 31.18
CA THR A 442 -0.70 19.14 30.36
C THR A 442 -1.83 20.16 30.41
N THR A 443 -2.44 20.38 29.26
CA THR A 443 -3.78 20.97 29.13
C THR A 443 -4.81 19.83 29.05
N PRO A 444 -6.13 20.09 28.92
CA PRO A 444 -7.11 19.03 28.66
C PRO A 444 -6.84 18.23 27.38
N ASP A 445 -6.16 18.83 26.40
CA ASP A 445 -6.05 18.43 24.99
C ASP A 445 -4.61 18.34 24.45
N SER A 446 -3.59 18.67 25.26
CA SER A 446 -2.19 18.64 24.86
C SER A 446 -1.24 18.32 26.03
N ILE A 447 -0.02 17.96 25.69
CA ILE A 447 1.08 17.75 26.65
C ILE A 447 2.36 18.40 26.10
N SER A 448 2.92 19.31 26.88
CA SER A 448 4.24 19.92 26.66
C SER A 448 5.27 19.10 27.40
N VAL A 449 6.29 18.61 26.69
CA VAL A 449 7.38 17.80 27.26
C VAL A 449 8.70 18.55 27.10
N THR A 450 9.47 18.60 28.18
CA THR A 450 10.79 19.23 28.24
C THR A 450 11.85 18.18 28.58
N TYR A 451 12.82 18.04 27.69
CA TYR A 451 13.89 17.06 27.78
C TYR A 451 15.20 17.73 28.23
N ASP A 452 15.42 17.82 29.54
CA ASP A 452 16.63 18.40 30.14
C ASP A 452 17.82 17.42 30.19
N GLY A 453 17.67 16.23 29.59
CA GLY A 453 18.58 15.08 29.71
C GLY A 453 18.98 14.44 28.38
N ILE A 454 19.80 13.40 28.47
CA ILE A 454 20.33 12.67 27.32
C ILE A 454 19.63 11.30 27.22
N GLY A 455 18.92 11.07 26.13
CA GLY A 455 18.34 9.77 25.80
C GLY A 455 19.44 8.74 25.57
N THR A 456 19.30 7.57 26.18
CA THR A 456 20.31 6.50 26.17
C THR A 456 19.79 5.30 25.40
N TYR A 457 20.52 4.89 24.36
CA TYR A 457 20.27 3.67 23.59
C TYR A 457 21.31 2.60 23.98
N SER A 458 20.84 1.42 24.36
CA SER A 458 21.65 0.37 24.96
C SER A 458 21.26 -1.03 24.47
N ASN A 459 22.18 -1.98 24.57
CA ASN A 459 21.86 -3.40 24.42
C ASN A 459 21.09 -3.87 25.65
N ALA A 460 19.86 -4.38 25.47
CA ALA A 460 18.96 -4.71 26.57
C ALA A 460 19.38 -5.96 27.36
N ALA A 461 20.28 -6.78 26.83
CA ALA A 461 20.80 -7.98 27.49
C ALA A 461 22.09 -7.73 28.28
N THR A 462 22.96 -6.81 27.81
CA THR A 462 24.26 -6.53 28.44
C THR A 462 24.30 -5.22 29.23
N GLY A 463 23.34 -4.31 29.01
CA GLY A 463 23.36 -2.94 29.56
C GLY A 463 24.38 -2.02 28.88
N GLU A 464 25.08 -2.48 27.85
CA GLU A 464 26.08 -1.70 27.12
C GLU A 464 25.43 -0.50 26.41
N VAL A 465 25.90 0.70 26.69
CA VAL A 465 25.42 1.93 26.05
C VAL A 465 26.05 2.07 24.66
N LEU A 466 25.21 1.95 23.63
CA LEU A 466 25.60 2.00 22.23
C LEU A 466 25.57 3.44 21.69
N GLN A 467 24.61 4.25 22.14
CA GLN A 467 24.46 5.63 21.70
C GLN A 467 23.82 6.49 22.79
N ARG A 468 24.16 7.78 22.78
CA ARG A 468 23.54 8.84 23.57
C ARG A 468 23.09 9.96 22.63
N MET A 469 21.90 10.51 22.85
CA MET A 469 21.30 11.51 21.97
C MET A 469 20.50 12.56 22.75
N THR A 470 20.59 13.81 22.31
CA THR A 470 19.72 14.91 22.75
C THR A 470 18.40 14.87 21.98
N ILE A 471 17.31 15.22 22.64
CA ILE A 471 15.95 15.16 22.12
C ILE A 471 15.26 16.52 22.35
N PRO A 472 14.34 16.97 21.48
CA PRO A 472 13.86 18.33 21.50
C PRO A 472 12.60 18.42 22.35
N SER A 473 12.56 19.39 23.25
CA SER A 473 11.33 19.77 23.96
C SER A 473 10.26 20.20 22.95
N GLY A 474 8.99 19.91 23.24
CA GLY A 474 7.89 20.22 22.35
C GLY A 474 6.52 19.87 22.93
N THR A 475 5.47 20.41 22.30
CA THR A 475 4.08 20.19 22.69
C THR A 475 3.36 19.36 21.65
N VAL A 476 2.67 18.30 22.08
CA VAL A 476 1.91 17.40 21.20
C VAL A 476 0.44 17.33 21.61
N PRO A 477 -0.49 17.10 20.65
CA PRO A 477 -1.89 16.80 20.96
C PRO A 477 -2.00 15.53 21.81
N CYS A 478 -2.96 15.55 22.73
CA CYS A 478 -3.12 14.50 23.73
C CYS A 478 -4.62 14.26 24.02
N GLN A 479 -5.01 12.99 24.18
CA GLN A 479 -6.35 12.62 24.65
C GLN A 479 -6.24 11.56 25.75
N PHE A 480 -7.11 11.62 26.76
CA PHE A 480 -7.09 10.66 27.87
C PHE A 480 -8.50 10.33 28.36
N ASP A 481 -8.83 9.04 28.39
CA ASP A 481 -10.17 8.53 28.75
C ASP A 481 -10.20 7.69 30.04
N ARG A 482 -9.22 7.92 30.93
CA ARG A 482 -8.93 7.20 32.21
C ARG A 482 -7.99 6.00 32.05
N ASP A 483 -8.18 5.20 31.00
CA ASP A 483 -7.42 3.96 30.79
C ASP A 483 -6.55 4.02 29.52
N VAL A 484 -6.95 4.80 28.51
CA VAL A 484 -6.18 5.04 27.27
C VAL A 484 -5.67 6.47 27.24
N LEU A 485 -4.36 6.61 27.09
CA LEU A 485 -3.65 7.86 26.82
C LEU A 485 -3.20 7.86 25.35
N VAL A 486 -3.77 8.74 24.53
CA VAL A 486 -3.29 9.00 23.18
C VAL A 486 -2.29 10.16 23.23
N PHE A 487 -1.04 9.88 22.84
CA PHE A 487 0.07 10.84 22.87
C PHE A 487 0.70 10.88 21.46
N ASP A 488 0.65 12.05 20.79
CA ASP A 488 1.05 12.21 19.37
C ASP A 488 0.43 11.16 18.42
N GLY A 489 -0.82 10.78 18.68
CA GLY A 489 -1.55 9.77 17.90
C GLY A 489 -1.17 8.31 18.18
N VAL A 490 -0.31 8.04 19.15
CA VAL A 490 0.00 6.69 19.64
C VAL A 490 -0.84 6.38 20.88
N GLU A 491 -1.56 5.26 20.86
CA GLU A 491 -2.29 4.76 22.04
C GLU A 491 -1.34 4.07 23.04
N TYR A 492 -1.37 4.53 24.28
CA TYR A 492 -0.80 3.86 25.44
C TYR A 492 -1.93 3.50 26.42
N ARG A 493 -1.92 2.27 26.95
CA ARG A 493 -2.96 1.74 27.84
C ARG A 493 -2.38 1.49 29.23
N LYS A 494 -3.14 1.82 30.26
CA LYS A 494 -2.74 1.75 31.67
C LYS A 494 -2.65 0.31 32.19
#